data_AF-T2MBV6-F1
#
_entry.id   AF-T2MBV6-F1
#
_cell.length_a   1.000
_cell.length_b   1.000
_cell.length_c   1.000
_cell.angle_alpha   90.00
_cell.angle_beta   90.00
_cell.angle_gamma   90.00
#
_symmetry.space_group_name_H-M   'P 1'
#
loop_
_entity.id
_entity.type
_entity.pdbx_description
1 polymer ?
#
loop_
_entity_poly.entity_id
_entity_poly.type
_entity_poly.pdbx_seq_one_letter_code
_entity_poly.pdbx_strand_id
1 'polypeptide(L)'
;MNNRPKYFTPFEVSLHNTEKDIWVSYLGKVYDLSPLCAQYQGDTLLKPILHSGGKDISHWFDKKTQDIRLCIDPVTNCQFPYTPMGRFLHTPPLCPRTDWCNDFGRPWWKSINYCIGVLTKKVRKIRIINTLTSHEQVLEVCCEETISEILQRYLFYNVHASSYTWKYRGINLDMEKTLEENQIEDESEVFYTLGLDEDMFLPSIHIYFNDDLTDA
;
A
#
# COMPACT_ATOMS: atom_id res chain seq x y z
N MET A 1 -17.75 5.27 -11.51
CA MET A 1 -17.76 4.28 -10.41
C MET A 1 -16.51 4.53 -9.59
N ASN A 2 -16.63 4.86 -8.29
CA ASN A 2 -15.46 5.08 -7.43
C ASN A 2 -14.73 3.75 -7.22
N ASN A 3 -13.80 3.44 -8.11
CA ASN A 3 -12.97 2.25 -7.97
C ASN A 3 -11.89 2.57 -6.93
N ARG A 4 -11.96 1.93 -5.75
CA ARG A 4 -10.93 2.10 -4.73
C ARG A 4 -9.62 1.53 -5.28
N PRO A 5 -8.47 2.21 -5.08
CA PRO A 5 -7.19 1.70 -5.53
C PRO A 5 -6.94 0.31 -4.91
N LYS A 6 -6.55 -0.63 -5.77
CA LYS A 6 -6.33 -2.03 -5.38
C LYS A 6 -4.93 -2.23 -4.78
N TYR A 7 -3.97 -1.49 -5.32
CA TYR A 7 -2.57 -1.51 -4.91
C TYR A 7 -2.20 -0.18 -4.26
N PHE A 8 -1.34 -0.27 -3.25
CA PHE A 8 -0.89 0.87 -2.47
C PHE A 8 0.64 0.89 -2.40
N THR A 9 1.22 2.08 -2.50
CA THR A 9 2.65 2.27 -2.26
C THR A 9 2.92 2.38 -0.76
N PRO A 10 4.14 2.06 -0.29
CA PRO A 10 4.53 2.28 1.11
C PRO A 10 4.39 3.76 1.53
N PHE A 11 4.62 4.68 0.60
CA PHE A 11 4.46 6.11 0.85
C PHE A 11 2.99 6.44 1.14
N GLU A 12 2.05 5.94 0.34
CA GLU A 12 0.61 6.12 0.60
C GLU A 12 0.20 5.61 1.97
N VAL A 13 0.63 4.40 2.34
CA VAL A 13 0.37 3.85 3.68
C VAL A 13 0.93 4.76 4.77
N SER A 14 2.12 5.34 4.57
CA SER A 14 2.79 6.20 5.56
C SER A 14 2.07 7.51 5.85
N LEU A 15 1.22 7.99 4.93
CA LEU A 15 0.40 9.20 5.12
C LEU A 15 -0.69 8.99 6.18
N HIS A 16 -1.12 7.74 6.39
CA HIS A 16 -2.17 7.36 7.32
C HIS A 16 -1.57 6.87 8.65
N ASN A 17 -1.12 7.80 9.49
CA ASN A 17 -0.37 7.52 10.72
C ASN A 17 -0.95 8.18 11.99
N THR A 18 -2.22 8.63 11.95
CA THR A 18 -2.86 9.33 13.08
C THR A 18 -3.92 8.46 13.76
N GLU A 19 -4.28 8.74 15.01
CA GLU A 19 -5.27 7.92 15.75
C GLU A 19 -6.64 7.78 15.05
N LYS A 20 -7.03 8.79 14.27
CA LYS A 20 -8.30 8.80 13.53
C LYS A 20 -8.18 8.26 12.10
N ASP A 21 -6.95 8.13 11.61
CA ASP A 21 -6.64 7.73 10.24
C ASP A 21 -5.30 6.97 10.25
N ILE A 22 -5.40 5.67 10.49
CA ILE A 22 -4.25 4.79 10.71
C ILE A 22 -4.33 3.56 9.84
N TRP A 23 -3.37 3.45 8.94
CA TRP A 23 -3.18 2.26 8.13
C TRP A 23 -1.91 1.54 8.56
N VAL A 24 -1.92 0.23 8.38
CA VAL A 24 -0.72 -0.60 8.53
C VAL A 24 -0.66 -1.56 7.36
N SER A 25 0.55 -1.91 6.94
CA SER A 25 0.76 -3.00 6.00
C SER A 25 1.30 -4.23 6.73
N TYR A 26 0.83 -5.42 6.36
CA TYR A 26 1.45 -6.67 6.79
C TYR A 26 1.19 -7.80 5.81
N LEU A 27 2.19 -8.65 5.62
CA LEU A 27 2.14 -9.81 4.72
C LEU A 27 1.65 -9.44 3.30
N GLY A 28 2.04 -8.26 2.82
CA GLY A 28 1.69 -7.75 1.48
C GLY A 28 0.27 -7.20 1.35
N LYS A 29 -0.46 -6.99 2.46
CA LYS A 29 -1.81 -6.41 2.45
C LYS A 29 -1.83 -5.13 3.26
N VAL A 30 -2.73 -4.21 2.89
CA VAL A 30 -2.95 -2.94 3.58
C VAL A 30 -4.27 -2.98 4.34
N TYR A 31 -4.21 -2.55 5.60
CA TYR A 31 -5.31 -2.58 6.53
C TYR A 31 -5.59 -1.20 7.10
N ASP A 32 -6.85 -0.77 7.04
CA ASP A 32 -7.35 0.42 7.71
C ASP A 32 -7.83 0.03 9.12
N LEU A 33 -7.08 0.48 10.13
CA LEU A 33 -7.35 0.21 11.54
C LEU A 33 -8.06 1.38 12.23
N SER A 34 -8.48 2.41 11.48
CA SER A 34 -9.22 3.55 12.04
C SER A 34 -10.52 3.13 12.76
N PRO A 35 -11.34 2.20 12.23
CA PRO A 35 -12.52 1.72 12.94
C PRO A 35 -12.17 0.94 14.21
N LEU A 36 -11.03 0.24 14.23
CA LEU A 36 -10.54 -0.49 15.40
C LEU A 36 -10.10 0.49 16.51
N CYS A 37 -9.40 1.57 16.14
CA CYS A 37 -8.99 2.60 17.08
C CYS A 37 -10.18 3.35 17.66
N ALA A 38 -11.22 3.60 16.86
CA ALA A 38 -12.47 4.19 17.33
C ALA A 38 -13.21 3.28 18.33
N GLN A 39 -13.20 1.96 18.12
CA GLN A 39 -13.86 1.00 19.00
C GLN A 39 -13.18 0.86 20.37
N TYR A 40 -11.84 0.88 20.40
CA TYR A 40 -11.03 0.66 21.60
C TYR A 40 -10.35 1.95 22.10
N GLN A 41 -10.98 3.11 21.85
CA GLN A 41 -10.38 4.41 22.16
C GLN A 41 -9.98 4.52 23.64
N GLY A 42 -8.73 4.93 23.88
CA GLY A 42 -8.17 5.04 25.24
C GLY A 42 -7.62 3.75 25.82
N ASP A 43 -7.75 2.60 25.15
CA ASP A 43 -7.11 1.35 25.59
C ASP A 43 -5.59 1.43 25.43
N THR A 44 -4.87 1.02 26.48
CA THR A 44 -3.41 0.96 26.48
C THR A 44 -2.88 -0.05 25.46
N LEU A 45 -3.65 -1.08 25.12
CA LEU A 45 -3.30 -2.09 24.13
C LEU A 45 -3.27 -1.56 22.68
N LEU A 46 -3.82 -0.36 22.42
CA LEU A 46 -3.69 0.29 21.12
C LEU A 46 -2.32 0.96 20.92
N LYS A 47 -1.57 1.25 21.99
CA LYS A 47 -0.31 2.01 21.88
C LYS A 47 0.70 1.41 20.89
N PRO A 48 0.96 0.09 20.87
CA PRO A 48 1.89 -0.49 19.90
C PRO A 48 1.40 -0.36 18.45
N ILE A 49 0.08 -0.44 18.24
CA ILE A 49 -0.54 -0.27 16.92
C ILE A 49 -0.41 1.18 16.47
N LEU A 50 -0.77 2.14 17.32
CA LEU A 50 -0.65 3.57 17.05
C LEU A 50 0.79 3.99 16.73
N HIS A 51 1.77 3.48 17.51
CA HIS A 51 3.19 3.75 17.26
C HIS A 51 3.71 3.18 15.92
N SER A 52 3.03 2.14 15.43
CA SER A 52 3.35 1.45 14.18
C SER A 52 2.46 1.87 13.02
N GLY A 53 1.63 2.90 13.21
CA GLY A 53 0.81 3.49 12.15
C GLY A 53 1.67 3.98 11.00
N GLY A 54 1.19 3.74 9.78
CA GLY A 54 1.87 4.07 8.53
C GLY A 54 3.10 3.20 8.22
N LYS A 55 3.28 2.05 8.89
CA LYS A 55 4.46 1.18 8.72
C LYS A 55 4.07 -0.26 8.36
N ASP A 56 5.08 -1.00 7.90
CA ASP A 56 4.99 -2.45 7.70
C ASP A 56 5.25 -3.21 9.01
N ILE A 57 4.22 -3.88 9.51
CA ILE A 57 4.25 -4.72 10.72
C ILE A 57 4.35 -6.21 10.40
N SER A 58 4.74 -6.59 9.17
CA SER A 58 4.98 -8.00 8.76
C SER A 58 5.90 -8.76 9.70
N HIS A 59 6.80 -8.08 10.40
CA HIS A 59 7.72 -8.70 11.36
C HIS A 59 7.03 -9.24 12.62
N TRP A 60 5.78 -8.84 12.91
CA TRP A 60 4.99 -9.36 14.03
C TRP A 60 4.39 -10.74 13.73
N PHE A 61 4.21 -11.06 12.45
CA PHE A 61 3.49 -12.23 12.00
C PHE A 61 4.43 -13.28 11.38
N ASP A 62 4.05 -14.55 11.52
CA ASP A 62 4.68 -15.62 10.77
C ASP A 62 4.02 -15.73 9.39
N LYS A 63 4.85 -15.77 8.35
CA LYS A 63 4.42 -15.85 6.95
C LYS A 63 3.64 -17.13 6.66
N LYS A 64 3.93 -18.23 7.37
CA LYS A 64 3.29 -19.53 7.12
C LYS A 64 1.92 -19.64 7.78
N THR A 65 1.82 -19.28 9.05
CA THR A 65 0.57 -19.41 9.82
C THR A 65 -0.37 -18.23 9.61
N GLN A 66 0.14 -17.10 9.11
CA GLN A 66 -0.56 -15.80 9.06
C GLN A 66 -1.07 -15.36 10.44
N ASP A 67 -0.40 -15.84 11.49
CA ASP A 67 -0.69 -15.50 12.88
C ASP A 67 0.53 -14.86 13.54
N ILE A 68 0.35 -14.32 14.74
CA ILE A 68 1.44 -13.69 15.50
C ILE A 68 2.56 -14.72 15.71
N ARG A 69 3.81 -14.29 15.55
CA ARG A 69 4.98 -15.13 15.83
C ARG A 69 4.93 -15.61 17.27
N LEU A 70 5.35 -16.85 17.50
CA LEU A 70 5.43 -17.43 18.83
C LEU A 70 6.88 -17.50 19.30
N CYS A 71 7.12 -17.30 20.58
CA CYS A 71 8.39 -17.58 21.25
C CYS A 71 8.15 -18.52 22.44
N ILE A 72 9.18 -19.27 22.82
CA ILE A 72 9.15 -20.09 24.03
C ILE A 72 9.66 -19.22 25.18
N ASP A 73 8.88 -19.08 26.24
CA ASP A 73 9.33 -18.40 27.45
C ASP A 73 10.37 -19.27 28.18
N PRO A 74 11.59 -18.79 28.44
CA PRO A 74 12.64 -19.57 29.09
C PRO A 74 12.29 -20.00 30.52
N VAL A 75 11.35 -19.32 31.19
CA VAL A 75 10.96 -19.63 32.57
C VAL A 75 9.89 -20.71 32.62
N THR A 76 8.78 -20.52 31.90
CA THR A 76 7.64 -21.43 31.93
C THR A 76 7.73 -22.57 30.92
N ASN A 77 8.63 -22.47 29.93
CA ASN A 77 8.69 -23.34 28.74
C ASN A 77 7.37 -23.38 27.94
N CYS A 78 6.46 -22.44 28.16
CA CYS A 78 5.23 -22.31 27.40
C CYS A 78 5.45 -21.46 26.12
N GLN A 79 4.64 -21.72 25.10
CA GLN A 79 4.63 -20.92 23.87
C GLN A 79 3.74 -19.69 24.04
N PHE A 80 4.27 -18.52 23.72
CA PHE A 80 3.56 -17.24 23.82
C PHE A 80 3.73 -16.37 22.58
N PRO A 81 2.81 -15.42 22.32
CA PRO A 81 2.98 -14.42 21.27
C PRO A 81 4.23 -13.55 21.50
N TYR A 82 5.11 -13.53 20.51
CA TYR A 82 6.32 -12.72 20.50
C TYR A 82 5.97 -11.25 20.26
N THR A 83 5.93 -10.47 21.35
CA THR A 83 5.50 -9.07 21.35
C THR A 83 6.56 -8.16 21.98
N PRO A 84 7.73 -7.97 21.33
CA PRO A 84 8.83 -7.18 21.90
C PRO A 84 8.48 -5.69 22.08
N MET A 85 7.52 -5.18 21.30
CA MET A 85 7.03 -3.80 21.39
C MET A 85 5.96 -3.61 22.47
N GLY A 86 5.67 -4.66 23.24
CA GLY A 86 4.56 -4.71 24.19
C GLY A 86 3.33 -5.41 23.60
N ARG A 87 2.47 -5.85 24.52
CA ARG A 87 1.19 -6.52 24.19
C ARG A 87 0.26 -5.55 23.48
N PHE A 88 -0.34 -5.99 22.39
CA PHE A 88 -1.33 -5.21 21.64
C PHE A 88 -2.72 -5.85 21.70
N LEU A 89 -3.70 -5.18 21.06
CA LEU A 89 -5.10 -5.58 21.09
C LEU A 89 -5.31 -7.01 20.57
N HIS A 90 -6.21 -7.76 21.19
CA HIS A 90 -6.54 -9.18 20.91
C HIS A 90 -5.40 -10.19 21.15
N THR A 91 -4.23 -9.77 21.61
CA THR A 91 -3.16 -10.70 22.03
C THR A 91 -3.43 -11.22 23.45
N PRO A 92 -3.34 -12.54 23.73
CA PRO A 92 -3.51 -13.07 25.07
C PRO A 92 -2.40 -12.62 26.04
N PRO A 93 -2.67 -12.53 27.36
CA PRO A 93 -1.65 -12.27 28.36
C PRO A 93 -0.72 -13.48 28.57
N LEU A 94 0.48 -13.23 29.12
CA LEU A 94 1.45 -14.29 29.44
C LEU A 94 1.02 -15.19 30.61
N CYS A 95 0.15 -14.70 31.47
CA CYS A 95 -0.39 -15.44 32.61
C CYS A 95 -1.92 -15.34 32.63
N PRO A 96 -2.61 -16.33 33.25
CA PRO A 96 -4.06 -16.26 33.43
C PRO A 96 -4.45 -14.97 34.15
N ARG A 97 -5.37 -14.22 33.54
CA ARG A 97 -5.85 -12.93 34.04
C ARG A 97 -7.37 -12.90 33.97
N THR A 98 -8.00 -12.36 35.01
CA THR A 98 -9.47 -12.24 35.11
C THR A 98 -10.03 -11.06 34.33
N ASP A 99 -9.19 -10.10 33.96
CA ASP A 99 -9.56 -8.88 33.23
C ASP A 99 -9.33 -8.98 31.71
N TRP A 100 -9.03 -10.18 31.20
CA TRP A 100 -8.92 -10.40 29.76
C TRP A 100 -10.11 -11.20 29.23
N CYS A 101 -11.00 -10.53 28.49
CA CYS A 101 -12.10 -11.17 27.79
C CYS A 101 -11.66 -11.71 26.42
N ASN A 102 -12.10 -12.92 26.08
CA ASN A 102 -11.85 -13.59 24.79
C ASN A 102 -13.10 -13.67 23.89
N ASP A 103 -14.10 -12.83 24.17
CA ASP A 103 -15.40 -12.77 23.49
C ASP A 103 -15.41 -11.89 22.23
N PHE A 104 -14.26 -11.27 21.89
CA PHE A 104 -14.07 -10.47 20.68
C PHE A 104 -14.15 -11.28 19.36
N GLY A 105 -14.29 -12.60 19.43
CA GLY A 105 -14.44 -13.48 18.28
C GLY A 105 -13.13 -13.65 17.51
N ARG A 106 -12.98 -12.93 16.39
CA ARG A 106 -11.78 -13.02 15.54
C ARG A 106 -10.81 -11.88 15.85
N PRO A 107 -9.51 -12.16 15.99
CA PRO A 107 -8.52 -11.10 16.13
C PRO A 107 -8.54 -10.18 14.91
N TRP A 108 -8.10 -8.93 15.11
CA TRP A 108 -8.23 -7.90 14.07
C TRP A 108 -7.39 -8.24 12.84
N TRP A 109 -6.21 -8.85 13.03
CA TRP A 109 -5.32 -9.29 11.94
C TRP A 109 -5.85 -10.47 11.11
N LYS A 110 -6.96 -11.09 11.53
CA LYS A 110 -7.66 -12.14 10.75
C LYS A 110 -8.97 -11.64 10.14
N SER A 111 -9.36 -10.40 10.42
CA SER A 111 -10.60 -9.82 9.92
C SER A 111 -10.38 -9.19 8.55
N ILE A 112 -11.14 -9.64 7.55
CA ILE A 112 -11.08 -9.09 6.19
C ILE A 112 -11.71 -7.69 6.10
N ASN A 113 -12.55 -7.32 7.07
CA ASN A 113 -13.26 -6.04 7.07
C ASN A 113 -12.34 -4.82 7.14
N TYR A 114 -11.13 -5.00 7.69
CA TYR A 114 -10.12 -3.95 7.75
C TYR A 114 -9.21 -3.93 6.52
N CYS A 115 -9.24 -4.95 5.66
CA CYS A 115 -8.36 -5.04 4.50
C CYS A 115 -8.88 -4.13 3.38
N ILE A 116 -8.10 -3.12 2.99
CA ILE A 116 -8.47 -2.16 1.94
C ILE A 116 -7.79 -2.46 0.59
N GLY A 117 -6.70 -3.22 0.58
CA GLY A 117 -6.03 -3.66 -0.64
C GLY A 117 -4.69 -4.33 -0.40
N VAL A 118 -3.82 -4.26 -1.40
CA VAL A 118 -2.54 -4.98 -1.45
C VAL A 118 -1.39 -3.96 -1.45
N LEU A 119 -0.36 -4.22 -0.66
CA LEU A 119 0.87 -3.44 -0.72
C LEU A 119 1.67 -3.89 -1.95
N THR A 120 2.10 -2.95 -2.78
CA THR A 120 2.92 -3.28 -3.96
C THR A 120 4.19 -4.04 -3.60
N LYS A 121 4.60 -4.96 -4.46
CA LYS A 121 5.89 -5.66 -4.32
C LYS A 121 7.06 -4.73 -4.65
N LYS A 122 6.89 -3.83 -5.61
CA LYS A 122 7.93 -2.93 -6.08
C LYS A 122 7.30 -1.64 -6.58
N VAL A 123 7.85 -0.54 -6.09
CA VAL A 123 7.49 0.81 -6.50
C VAL A 123 8.36 1.22 -7.67
N ARG A 124 7.77 1.97 -8.60
CA ARG A 124 8.48 2.56 -9.74
C ARG A 124 8.03 3.99 -9.94
N LYS A 125 8.93 4.84 -10.46
CA LYS A 125 8.59 6.20 -10.90
C LYS A 125 8.42 6.23 -12.41
N ILE A 126 7.40 6.93 -12.87
CA ILE A 126 7.16 7.20 -14.29
C ILE A 126 6.97 8.69 -14.49
N ARG A 127 7.29 9.19 -15.68
CA ARG A 127 7.03 10.58 -16.05
C ARG A 127 5.90 10.63 -17.07
N ILE A 128 4.86 11.41 -16.78
CA ILE A 128 3.75 11.67 -17.68
C ILE A 128 3.93 13.08 -18.26
N ILE A 129 3.95 13.18 -19.59
CA ILE A 129 4.16 14.43 -20.32
C ILE A 129 2.87 14.74 -21.09
N ASN A 130 2.22 15.84 -20.74
CA ASN A 130 1.10 16.37 -21.51
C ASN A 130 1.64 17.11 -22.73
N THR A 131 1.45 16.52 -23.91
CA THR A 131 1.99 17.07 -25.17
C THR A 131 1.31 18.37 -25.61
N LEU A 132 0.07 18.62 -25.18
CA LEU A 132 -0.65 19.85 -25.50
C LEU A 132 -0.13 21.05 -24.71
N THR A 133 0.18 20.85 -23.43
CA THR A 133 0.57 21.94 -22.52
C THR A 133 2.04 21.94 -22.12
N SER A 134 2.79 20.91 -22.53
CA SER A 134 4.18 20.64 -22.14
C SER A 134 4.40 20.47 -20.63
N HIS A 135 3.35 20.23 -19.84
CA HIS A 135 3.50 19.93 -18.42
C HIS A 135 3.98 18.49 -18.21
N GLU A 136 5.01 18.35 -17.37
CA GLU A 136 5.54 17.05 -16.94
C GLU A 136 5.15 16.79 -15.49
N GLN A 137 4.75 15.56 -15.18
CA GLN A 137 4.45 15.11 -13.83
C GLN A 137 5.10 13.75 -13.58
N VAL A 138 5.83 13.63 -12.47
CA VAL A 138 6.41 12.35 -12.05
C VAL A 138 5.44 11.69 -11.08
N LEU A 139 5.04 10.47 -11.38
CA LEU A 139 4.19 9.64 -10.53
C LEU A 139 4.97 8.48 -9.96
N GLU A 140 4.73 8.22 -8.68
CA GLU A 140 5.08 6.96 -8.03
C GLU A 140 3.91 5.97 -8.25
N VAL A 141 4.21 4.82 -8.84
CA VAL A 141 3.24 3.80 -9.24
C VAL A 141 3.67 2.41 -8.77
N CYS A 142 2.71 1.49 -8.69
CA CYS A 142 2.95 0.10 -8.36
C CYS A 142 3.23 -0.70 -9.64
N CYS A 143 4.18 -1.64 -9.62
CA CYS A 143 4.47 -2.47 -10.80
C CYS A 143 3.26 -3.32 -11.26
N GLU A 144 2.34 -3.63 -10.36
CA GLU A 144 1.15 -4.43 -10.64
C GLU A 144 -0.04 -3.63 -11.21
N GLU A 145 0.07 -2.31 -11.29
CA GLU A 145 -1.01 -1.46 -11.76
C GLU A 145 -1.16 -1.48 -13.29
N THR A 146 -2.41 -1.46 -13.75
CA THR A 146 -2.72 -1.22 -15.15
C THR A 146 -2.62 0.26 -15.50
N ILE A 147 -2.50 0.60 -16.79
CA ILE A 147 -2.51 2.01 -17.20
C ILE A 147 -3.83 2.70 -16.80
N SER A 148 -4.96 1.99 -16.77
CA SER A 148 -6.24 2.49 -16.23
C SER A 148 -6.14 2.89 -14.76
N GLU A 149 -5.44 2.12 -13.92
CA GLU A 149 -5.21 2.45 -12.50
C GLU A 149 -4.23 3.63 -12.35
N ILE A 150 -3.18 3.67 -13.18
CA ILE A 150 -2.23 4.79 -13.24
C ILE A 150 -2.92 6.08 -13.68
N LEU A 151 -3.86 6.00 -14.63
CA LEU A 151 -4.70 7.13 -15.04
C LEU A 151 -5.48 7.67 -13.85
N GLN A 152 -6.06 6.81 -12.99
CA GLN A 152 -6.77 7.29 -11.79
C GLN A 152 -5.87 8.12 -10.86
N ARG A 153 -4.59 7.74 -10.72
CA ARG A 153 -3.60 8.54 -9.98
C ARG A 153 -3.34 9.88 -10.64
N TYR A 154 -3.25 9.90 -11.97
CA TYR A 154 -2.97 11.11 -12.75
C TYR A 154 -4.16 12.09 -12.83
N LEU A 155 -5.40 11.63 -12.64
CA LEU A 155 -6.59 12.48 -12.66
C LEU A 155 -6.55 13.64 -11.66
N PHE A 156 -5.79 13.51 -10.56
CA PHE A 156 -5.55 14.60 -9.63
C PHE A 156 -4.88 15.83 -10.28
N TYR A 157 -4.03 15.60 -11.28
CA TYR A 157 -3.31 16.65 -12.01
C TYR A 157 -4.08 17.12 -13.25
N ASN A 158 -4.83 16.21 -13.89
CA ASN A 158 -5.66 16.54 -15.05
C ASN A 158 -6.95 15.71 -15.04
N VAL A 159 -8.05 16.33 -14.65
CA VAL A 159 -9.38 15.72 -14.53
C VAL A 159 -9.89 15.16 -15.87
N HIS A 160 -9.48 15.78 -16.98
CA HIS A 160 -9.89 15.37 -18.32
C HIS A 160 -8.93 14.33 -18.93
N ALA A 161 -7.94 13.81 -18.20
CA ALA A 161 -6.97 12.86 -18.75
C ALA A 161 -7.60 11.55 -19.25
N SER A 162 -8.83 11.24 -18.84
CA SER A 162 -9.59 10.08 -19.33
C SER A 162 -9.89 10.14 -20.83
N SER A 163 -9.96 11.33 -21.43
CA SER A 163 -10.18 11.50 -22.88
C SER A 163 -8.87 11.53 -23.67
N TYR A 164 -7.71 11.43 -23.03
CA TYR A 164 -6.42 11.51 -23.70
C TYR A 164 -5.95 10.13 -24.18
N THR A 165 -5.22 10.11 -25.30
CA THR A 165 -4.52 8.90 -25.76
C THR A 165 -3.15 8.80 -25.11
N TRP A 166 -2.90 7.69 -24.39
CA TRP A 166 -1.63 7.42 -23.72
C TRP A 166 -0.67 6.66 -24.65
N LYS A 167 0.58 7.12 -24.76
CA LYS A 167 1.59 6.54 -25.65
C LYS A 167 2.95 6.41 -24.98
N TYR A 168 3.67 5.35 -25.32
CA TYR A 168 5.08 5.17 -24.99
C TYR A 168 5.88 4.96 -26.28
N ARG A 169 6.96 5.73 -26.47
CA ARG A 169 7.79 5.70 -27.69
C ARG A 169 6.98 5.75 -29.01
N GLY A 170 5.87 6.50 -29.01
CA GLY A 170 4.98 6.65 -30.17
C GLY A 170 3.92 5.56 -30.35
N ILE A 171 3.94 4.50 -29.54
CA ILE A 171 2.99 3.38 -29.58
C ILE A 171 1.87 3.63 -28.57
N ASN A 172 0.62 3.39 -28.96
CA ASN A 172 -0.52 3.50 -28.06
C ASN A 172 -0.46 2.41 -26.98
N LEU A 173 -0.67 2.82 -25.73
CA LEU A 173 -0.73 1.91 -24.60
C LEU A 173 -2.11 1.25 -24.51
N ASP A 174 -2.11 -0.02 -24.11
CA ASP A 174 -3.32 -0.73 -23.75
C ASP A 174 -3.67 -0.43 -22.29
N MET A 175 -4.86 0.11 -22.07
CA MET A 175 -5.29 0.62 -20.77
C MET A 175 -5.48 -0.49 -19.72
N GLU A 176 -5.78 -1.71 -20.17
CA GLU A 176 -6.02 -2.86 -19.29
C GLU A 176 -4.75 -3.66 -18.97
N LYS A 177 -3.61 -3.27 -19.55
CA LYS A 177 -2.32 -3.91 -19.33
C LYS A 177 -1.45 -3.12 -18.36
N THR A 178 -0.54 -3.82 -17.70
CA THR A 178 0.51 -3.23 -16.86
C THR A 178 1.59 -2.51 -17.69
N LEU A 179 2.49 -1.80 -17.01
CA LEU A 179 3.66 -1.17 -17.66
C LEU A 179 4.52 -2.21 -18.38
N GLU A 180 4.81 -3.33 -17.72
CA GLU A 180 5.66 -4.41 -18.26
C GLU A 180 5.01 -5.05 -19.50
N GLU A 181 3.71 -5.35 -19.44
CA GLU A 181 2.95 -5.91 -20.57
C GLU A 181 2.84 -4.95 -21.76
N ASN A 182 2.96 -3.65 -21.50
CA ASN A 182 3.07 -2.59 -22.51
C ASN A 182 4.52 -2.33 -22.97
N GLN A 183 5.47 -3.21 -22.63
CA GLN A 183 6.89 -3.13 -23.01
C GLN A 183 7.62 -1.92 -22.39
N ILE A 184 7.18 -1.48 -21.20
CA ILE A 184 7.87 -0.48 -20.39
C ILE A 184 8.63 -1.20 -19.28
N GLU A 185 9.82 -1.70 -19.63
CA GLU A 185 10.61 -2.63 -18.81
C GLU A 185 11.19 -2.04 -17.53
N ASP A 186 11.30 -2.93 -16.55
CA ASP A 186 11.99 -2.97 -15.24
C ASP A 186 13.45 -2.49 -15.06
N GLU A 187 13.96 -1.39 -15.63
CA GLU A 187 15.41 -1.08 -15.61
C GLU A 187 16.07 -0.70 -14.26
N SER A 188 15.35 -0.60 -13.11
CA SER A 188 15.96 -0.14 -11.85
C SER A 188 17.14 -1.00 -11.37
N GLU A 189 17.11 -2.33 -11.58
CA GLU A 189 18.23 -3.21 -11.19
C GLU A 189 19.48 -2.99 -12.05
N VAL A 190 19.29 -2.67 -13.33
CA VAL A 190 20.38 -2.35 -14.26
C VAL A 190 21.02 -1.03 -13.84
N PHE A 191 20.22 -0.02 -13.52
CA PHE A 191 20.72 1.27 -13.04
C PHE A 191 21.52 1.13 -11.74
N TYR A 192 21.00 0.36 -10.78
CA TYR A 192 21.72 0.07 -9.53
C TYR A 192 23.09 -0.59 -9.79
N THR A 193 23.12 -1.61 -10.66
CA THR A 193 24.34 -2.36 -10.97
C THR A 193 25.37 -1.50 -11.70
N LEU A 194 24.92 -0.59 -12.57
CA LEU A 194 25.79 0.33 -13.33
C LEU A 194 26.12 1.62 -12.57
N GLY A 195 25.55 1.84 -11.38
CA GLY A 195 25.73 3.07 -10.61
C GLY A 195 25.11 4.30 -11.28
N LEU A 196 24.06 4.11 -12.07
CA LEU A 196 23.32 5.20 -12.72
C LEU A 196 22.24 5.74 -11.79
N ASP A 197 21.98 7.04 -11.89
CA ASP A 197 20.88 7.68 -11.17
C ASP A 197 19.54 7.36 -11.84
N GLU A 198 18.67 6.63 -11.16
CA GLU A 198 17.35 6.23 -11.65
C GLU A 198 16.45 7.44 -11.94
N ASP A 199 16.59 8.53 -11.19
CA ASP A 199 15.77 9.73 -11.37
C ASP A 199 16.11 10.47 -12.68
N MET A 200 17.26 10.19 -13.29
CA MET A 200 17.64 10.75 -14.60
C MET A 200 17.01 10.01 -15.78
N PHE A 201 16.63 8.74 -15.61
CA PHE A 201 16.23 7.85 -16.71
C PHE A 201 14.77 7.36 -16.59
N LEU A 202 13.91 8.18 -15.98
CA LEU A 202 12.50 7.84 -15.81
C LEU A 202 11.80 7.63 -17.17
N PRO A 203 11.05 6.52 -17.33
CA PRO A 203 10.31 6.25 -18.56
C PRO A 203 9.24 7.33 -18.78
N SER A 204 9.24 7.91 -19.98
CA SER A 204 8.33 9.00 -20.37
C SER A 204 7.12 8.47 -21.14
N ILE A 205 5.95 8.57 -20.52
CA ILE A 205 4.66 8.34 -21.14
C ILE A 205 4.10 9.68 -21.61
N HIS A 206 3.72 9.74 -22.88
CA HIS A 206 3.16 10.93 -23.49
C HIS A 206 1.64 10.79 -23.57
N ILE A 207 0.91 11.80 -23.13
CA ILE A 207 -0.54 11.87 -23.33
C ILE A 207 -0.86 12.90 -24.40
N TYR A 208 -1.76 12.52 -25.30
CA TYR A 208 -2.20 13.33 -26.44
C TYR A 208 -3.68 13.65 -26.24
N PHE A 209 -4.01 14.94 -26.28
CA PHE A 209 -5.39 15.38 -26.24
C PHE A 209 -6.13 14.86 -27.48
N ASN A 210 -7.26 14.19 -27.28
CA ASN A 210 -8.19 13.88 -28.35
C ASN A 210 -9.20 15.04 -28.44
N ASP A 211 -9.40 15.58 -29.64
CA ASP A 211 -10.38 16.65 -29.90
C ASP A 211 -11.80 16.05 -29.93
N ASP A 212 -12.22 15.50 -28.78
CA ASP A 212 -13.56 14.99 -28.56
C ASP A 212 -14.37 16.07 -27.81
N LEU A 213 -15.44 16.56 -28.46
CA LEU A 213 -16.42 17.51 -27.92
C LEU A 213 -17.33 16.89 -26.83
N THR A 214 -16.78 16.15 -25.87
CA THR A 214 -17.57 15.37 -24.90
C THR A 214 -17.76 16.00 -23.53
N ASP A 215 -17.21 17.19 -23.26
CA ASP A 215 -17.47 17.93 -22.02
C ASP A 215 -18.08 19.31 -22.32
N ALA A 216 -19.41 19.41 -22.19
CA ALA A 216 -20.19 20.65 -22.06
C ALA A 216 -21.06 20.59 -20.81
#